data_AF-G2NZZ1-F1
#
_entry.id   AF-G2NZZ1-F1
#
_cell.length_a   1.000
_cell.length_b   1.000
_cell.length_c   1.000
_cell.angle_alpha   90.00
_cell.angle_beta   90.00
_cell.angle_gamma   90.00
#
_symmetry.space_group_name_H-M   'P 1'
#
loop_
_entity.id
_entity.type
_entity.pdbx_description
1 polymer ?
#
loop_
_entity_poly.entity_id
_entity_poly.type
_entity_poly.pdbx_seq_one_letter_code
_entity_poly.pdbx_strand_id
1 'polypeptide(L)'
;MITEHAAGQWDRELDDLFVAIGHRFGRVELRRRMRDYVRGLLAPVARKNSWQLAEQAGHATPNGLQHLLAGAKWEPDDIRDDLQEYLATHLGENGGVLIIDDTGFLKKGTTSAGVQRQYSGTAGARISISAR
;
A
#
# COMPACT_ATOMS: atom_id res chain seq x y z
N MET A 1 5.86 14.26 19.30
CA MET A 1 5.25 15.45 18.66
C MET A 1 5.89 15.56 17.28
N ILE A 2 5.37 14.83 16.29
CA ILE A 2 5.77 15.03 14.89
C ILE A 2 5.17 16.38 14.52
N THR A 3 6.00 17.36 14.19
CA THR A 3 5.59 18.75 13.96
C THR A 3 4.65 18.82 12.75
N GLU A 4 3.70 19.77 12.73
CA GLU A 4 2.80 19.99 11.58
C GLU A 4 3.57 20.18 10.26
N HIS A 5 4.79 20.71 10.36
CA HIS A 5 5.71 20.85 9.23
C HIS A 5 6.17 19.51 8.65
N ALA A 6 6.48 18.53 9.50
CA ALA A 6 6.82 17.19 9.08
C ALA A 6 5.60 16.49 8.45
N ALA A 7 4.40 16.66 9.01
CA ALA A 7 3.17 16.12 8.43
C ALA A 7 2.90 16.71 7.03
N GLY A 8 3.06 18.02 6.84
CA GLY A 8 2.91 18.67 5.53
C GLY A 8 4.02 18.35 4.53
N GLN A 9 5.20 17.93 4.99
CA GLN A 9 6.23 17.38 4.11
C GLN A 9 5.85 15.96 3.64
N TRP A 10 5.42 15.10 4.55
CA TRP A 10 4.99 13.74 4.21
C TRP A 10 3.78 13.69 3.29
N ASP A 11 2.83 14.61 3.44
CA ASP A 11 1.65 14.67 2.56
C ASP A 11 2.05 15.05 1.13
N ARG A 12 3.06 15.93 0.96
CA ARG A 12 3.62 16.30 -0.35
C ARG A 12 4.38 15.14 -0.99
N GLU A 13 5.27 14.49 -0.24
CA GLU A 13 6.00 13.30 -0.70
C GLU A 13 5.03 12.19 -1.14
N LEU A 14 3.94 12.00 -0.39
CA LEU A 14 2.92 11.02 -0.76
C LEU A 14 2.19 11.42 -2.05
N ASP A 15 1.92 12.71 -2.26
CA ASP A 15 1.33 13.21 -3.50
C ASP A 15 2.27 13.08 -4.70
N ASP A 16 3.56 13.33 -4.52
CA ASP A 16 4.60 13.14 -5.54
C ASP A 16 4.71 11.67 -5.93
N LEU A 17 4.70 10.76 -4.96
CA LEU A 17 4.61 9.33 -5.20
C LEU A 17 3.34 8.97 -6.01
N PHE A 18 2.18 9.53 -5.68
CA PHE A 18 0.94 9.28 -6.43
C PHE A 18 0.97 9.82 -7.86
N VAL A 19 1.75 10.86 -8.14
CA VAL A 19 2.02 11.33 -9.50
C VAL A 19 2.92 10.33 -10.21
N ALA A 20 4.00 9.89 -9.57
CA ALA A 20 4.95 8.93 -10.14
C ALA A 20 4.27 7.63 -10.58
N ILE A 21 3.50 6.98 -9.70
CA ILE A 21 2.83 5.70 -10.01
C ILE A 21 1.51 5.87 -10.78
N GLY A 22 1.02 7.10 -10.92
CA GLY A 22 -0.32 7.38 -11.47
C GLY A 22 -0.52 6.88 -12.90
N HIS A 23 0.57 6.80 -13.67
CA HIS A 23 0.55 6.32 -15.06
C HIS A 23 0.22 4.82 -15.17
N ARG A 24 0.39 4.02 -14.11
CA ARG A 24 0.02 2.60 -14.04
C ARG A 24 -1.49 2.36 -14.04
N PHE A 25 -2.28 3.40 -13.80
CA PHE A 25 -3.73 3.35 -13.88
C PHE A 25 -4.20 4.03 -15.17
N GLY A 26 -4.84 3.27 -16.07
CA GLY A 26 -5.31 3.79 -17.36
C GLY A 26 -6.45 4.80 -17.28
N ARG A 27 -7.21 4.82 -16.17
CA ARG A 27 -8.37 5.70 -15.97
C ARG A 27 -8.15 6.67 -14.81
N VAL A 28 -8.58 7.91 -14.97
CA VAL A 28 -8.43 8.96 -13.94
C VAL A 28 -9.20 8.62 -12.67
N GLU A 29 -10.36 7.95 -12.79
CA GLU A 29 -11.15 7.51 -11.65
C GLU A 29 -10.38 6.49 -10.82
N LEU A 30 -9.69 5.54 -11.46
CA LEU A 30 -8.87 4.54 -10.76
C LEU A 30 -7.68 5.18 -10.03
N ARG A 31 -7.06 6.20 -10.63
CA ARG A 31 -6.01 7.00 -9.95
C ARG A 31 -6.55 7.63 -8.68
N ARG A 32 -7.73 8.27 -8.74
CA ARG A 32 -8.36 8.88 -7.57
C ARG A 32 -8.67 7.83 -6.49
N ARG A 33 -9.29 6.71 -6.89
CA ARG A 33 -9.58 5.59 -5.96
C ARG A 33 -8.32 5.01 -5.32
N MET A 34 -7.22 4.90 -6.05
CA MET A 34 -5.94 4.45 -5.50
C MET A 34 -5.44 5.41 -4.42
N ARG A 35 -5.46 6.73 -4.69
CA ARG A 35 -5.04 7.75 -3.71
C ARG A 35 -5.89 7.67 -2.44
N ASP A 36 -7.21 7.62 -2.61
CA ASP A 36 -8.18 7.50 -1.52
C ASP A 36 -7.95 6.22 -0.71
N TYR A 37 -7.67 5.11 -1.39
CA TYR A 37 -7.37 3.82 -0.75
C TYR A 37 -6.10 3.89 0.09
N VAL A 38 -4.98 4.39 -0.45
CA VAL A 38 -3.71 4.49 0.28
C VAL A 38 -3.81 5.46 1.45
N ARG A 39 -4.41 6.65 1.25
CA ARG A 39 -4.67 7.59 2.35
C ARG A 39 -5.55 6.97 3.44
N GLY A 40 -6.58 6.20 3.05
CA GLY A 40 -7.41 5.45 3.98
C GLY A 40 -6.64 4.36 4.75
N LEU A 41 -5.66 3.70 4.12
CA LEU A 41 -4.77 2.74 4.80
C LEU A 41 -3.88 3.41 5.84
N LEU A 42 -3.41 4.63 5.60
CA LEU A 42 -2.58 5.41 6.51
C LEU A 42 -3.39 6.14 7.62
N ALA A 43 -4.68 6.41 7.38
CA ALA A 43 -5.56 7.08 8.33
C ALA A 43 -5.84 6.24 9.60
N PRO A 44 -6.26 6.82 10.73
CA PRO A 44 -6.61 6.07 11.95
C PRO A 44 -7.99 5.38 11.88
N VAL A 45 -8.21 4.56 10.84
CA VAL A 45 -9.44 3.78 10.64
C VAL A 45 -9.33 2.43 11.35
N ALA A 46 -10.30 2.12 12.21
CA ALA A 46 -10.27 0.92 13.05
C ALA A 46 -10.20 -0.40 12.27
N ARG A 47 -10.91 -0.54 11.14
CA ARG A 47 -10.88 -1.74 10.30
C ARG A 47 -10.68 -1.38 8.82
N LYS A 48 -9.57 -1.85 8.26
CA LYS A 48 -9.17 -1.58 6.87
C LYS A 48 -9.92 -2.47 5.88
N ASN A 49 -11.23 -2.28 5.75
CA ASN A 49 -12.05 -2.90 4.72
C ASN A 49 -12.59 -1.85 3.73
N SER A 50 -12.97 -2.28 2.53
CA SER A 50 -13.43 -1.37 1.47
C SER A 50 -14.61 -0.48 1.86
N TRP A 51 -15.42 -0.88 2.85
CA TRP A 51 -16.54 -0.07 3.35
C TRP A 51 -16.04 1.09 4.19
N GLN A 52 -15.30 0.81 5.26
CA GLN A 52 -14.79 1.84 6.16
C GLN A 52 -13.80 2.78 5.47
N LEU A 53 -13.00 2.25 4.54
CA LEU A 53 -12.10 3.08 3.74
C LEU A 53 -12.87 4.01 2.79
N ALA A 54 -13.97 3.53 2.21
CA ALA A 54 -14.83 4.34 1.35
C ALA A 54 -15.54 5.44 2.16
N GLU A 55 -16.07 5.12 3.34
CA GLU A 55 -16.65 6.12 4.25
C GLU A 55 -15.64 7.17 4.68
N GLN A 56 -14.43 6.74 5.07
CA GLN A 56 -13.34 7.65 5.42
C GLN A 56 -12.97 8.60 4.27
N ALA A 57 -13.01 8.11 3.03
CA ALA A 57 -12.75 8.90 1.82
C ALA A 57 -13.97 9.69 1.31
N GLY A 58 -15.10 9.70 2.05
CA GLY A 58 -16.30 10.44 1.67
C GLY A 58 -17.06 9.86 0.48
N HIS A 59 -16.88 8.58 0.17
CA HIS A 59 -17.58 7.92 -0.92
C HIS A 59 -18.96 7.40 -0.48
N ALA A 60 -19.96 7.52 -1.36
CA ALA A 60 -21.31 7.02 -1.09
C ALA A 60 -21.39 5.48 -1.03
N THR A 61 -20.47 4.76 -1.68
CA THR A 61 -20.47 3.28 -1.73
C THR A 61 -19.04 2.73 -1.79
N PRO A 62 -18.81 1.47 -1.33
CA PRO A 62 -17.51 0.81 -1.43
C PRO A 62 -17.15 0.35 -2.85
N ASN A 63 -18.08 0.40 -3.79
CA ASN A 63 -17.96 -0.23 -5.11
C ASN A 63 -16.73 0.26 -5.88
N GLY A 64 -16.37 1.54 -5.76
CA GLY A 64 -15.18 2.10 -6.40
C GLY A 64 -13.88 1.48 -5.90
N LEU A 65 -13.76 1.27 -4.58
CA LEU A 65 -12.59 0.63 -3.97
C LEU A 65 -12.57 -0.89 -4.23
N GLN A 66 -13.74 -1.54 -4.21
CA GLN A 66 -13.85 -2.95 -4.57
C GLN A 66 -13.47 -3.18 -6.03
N HIS A 67 -13.92 -2.31 -6.94
CA HIS A 67 -13.54 -2.36 -8.34
C HIS A 67 -12.04 -2.15 -8.52
N LEU A 68 -11.43 -1.16 -7.84
CA LEU A 68 -9.99 -0.96 -7.86
C LEU A 68 -9.22 -2.25 -7.50
N LEU A 69 -9.65 -2.97 -6.45
CA LEU A 69 -8.93 -4.13 -5.94
C LEU A 69 -9.19 -5.43 -6.71
N ALA A 70 -10.40 -5.61 -7.25
CA ALA A 70 -10.84 -6.92 -7.78
C ALA A 70 -11.26 -6.91 -9.25
N GLY A 71 -11.58 -5.74 -9.82
CA GLY A 71 -12.14 -5.65 -11.17
C GLY A 71 -11.39 -4.74 -12.14
N ALA A 72 -10.51 -3.88 -11.65
CA ALA A 72 -9.70 -2.98 -12.46
C ALA A 72 -8.44 -3.68 -12.95
N LYS A 73 -7.98 -3.32 -14.15
CA LYS A 73 -6.72 -3.81 -14.71
C LYS A 73 -5.57 -2.85 -14.34
N TRP A 74 -4.62 -3.34 -13.56
CA TRP A 74 -3.34 -2.72 -13.23
C TRP A 74 -2.38 -3.84 -12.80
N GLU A 75 -1.08 -3.65 -13.01
CA GLU A 75 -0.06 -4.66 -12.69
C GLU A 75 0.61 -4.31 -11.35
N PRO A 76 0.52 -5.17 -10.32
CA PRO A 76 1.11 -4.87 -9.01
C PRO A 76 2.64 -4.82 -9.01
N ASP A 77 3.28 -5.66 -9.81
CA ASP A 77 4.75 -5.69 -9.92
C ASP A 77 5.29 -4.39 -10.52
N ASP A 78 4.62 -3.85 -11.53
CA ASP A 78 4.96 -2.56 -12.13
C ASP A 78 4.90 -1.40 -11.11
N ILE A 79 3.86 -1.38 -10.26
CA ILE A 79 3.74 -0.36 -9.20
C ILE A 79 4.83 -0.55 -8.15
N ARG A 80 5.16 -1.80 -7.81
CA ARG A 80 6.24 -2.12 -6.86
C ARG A 80 7.58 -1.61 -7.39
N ASP A 81 7.86 -1.84 -8.66
CA ASP A 81 9.12 -1.46 -9.28
C ASP A 81 9.26 0.08 -9.37
N ASP A 82 8.18 0.79 -9.73
CA ASP A 82 8.14 2.27 -9.67
C ASP A 82 8.36 2.80 -8.25
N LEU A 83 7.77 2.14 -7.24
CA LEU A 83 7.95 2.52 -5.84
C LEU A 83 9.40 2.32 -5.39
N GLN A 84 10.03 1.21 -5.80
CA GLN A 84 11.44 0.96 -5.49
C GLN A 84 12.34 2.02 -6.13
N GLU A 85 12.08 2.39 -7.39
CA GLU A 85 12.81 3.45 -8.08
C GLU A 85 12.61 4.82 -7.40
N TYR A 86 11.38 5.14 -7.00
CA TYR A 86 11.08 6.36 -6.24
C TYR A 86 11.87 6.39 -4.93
N LEU A 87 11.82 5.32 -4.14
CA LEU A 87 12.52 5.24 -2.86
C LEU A 87 14.05 5.31 -3.04
N ALA A 88 14.60 4.62 -4.03
CA ALA A 88 16.03 4.67 -4.33
C ALA A 88 16.48 6.08 -4.73
N THR A 89 15.65 6.82 -5.45
CA THR A 89 15.95 8.19 -5.88
C THR A 89 15.87 9.20 -4.73
N HIS A 90 14.90 9.06 -3.83
CA HIS A 90 14.63 10.07 -2.79
C HIS A 90 15.29 9.76 -1.44
N LEU A 91 15.49 8.47 -1.13
CA LEU A 91 16.03 8.00 0.16
C LEU A 91 17.33 7.19 0.00
N GLY A 92 17.76 6.93 -1.23
CA GLY A 92 19.01 6.21 -1.49
C GLY A 92 20.22 7.06 -1.16
N GLU A 93 21.19 6.45 -0.46
CA GLU A 93 22.51 7.03 -0.21
C GLU A 93 23.58 6.14 -0.84
N ASN A 94 24.72 6.73 -1.25
CA ASN A 94 25.85 5.96 -1.76
C ASN A 94 26.36 4.99 -0.66
N GLY A 95 26.16 3.70 -0.88
CA GLY A 95 26.50 2.65 0.09
C GLY A 95 25.40 2.31 1.10
N GLY A 96 24.22 2.91 0.97
CA GLY A 96 23.03 2.54 1.75
C GLY A 96 22.50 1.15 1.38
N VAL A 97 21.96 0.44 2.36
CA VAL A 97 21.33 -0.88 2.16
C VAL A 97 19.84 -0.77 2.47
N LEU A 98 19.00 -1.12 1.51
CA LEU A 98 17.56 -1.25 1.73
C LEU A 98 17.29 -2.54 2.53
N ILE A 99 16.87 -2.38 3.78
CA ILE A 99 16.44 -3.50 4.62
C ILE A 99 14.91 -3.56 4.58
N ILE A 100 14.39 -4.63 3.98
CA ILE A 100 12.97 -4.97 4.05
C ILE A 100 12.84 -6.08 5.09
N ASP A 101 12.21 -5.79 6.22
CA ASP A 101 11.93 -6.78 7.26
C ASP A 101 10.44 -7.17 7.24
N ASP A 102 10.14 -8.46 7.22
CA ASP A 102 8.78 -8.98 7.26
C ASP A 102 8.33 -9.12 8.72
N THR A 103 7.53 -8.17 9.21
CA THR A 103 6.78 -8.36 10.46
C THR A 103 5.54 -9.22 10.18
N GLY A 104 5.73 -10.54 10.22
CA GLY A 104 4.71 -11.50 9.81
C GLY A 104 3.46 -11.52 10.70
N PHE A 105 2.29 -11.38 10.08
CA PHE A 105 0.99 -11.72 10.70
C PHE A 105 0.49 -13.07 10.18
N LEU A 106 0.06 -13.95 11.09
CA LEU A 106 -0.49 -15.26 10.74
C LEU A 106 -1.77 -15.10 9.89
N LYS A 107 -1.72 -15.53 8.63
CA LYS A 107 -2.90 -15.58 7.74
C LYS A 107 -3.29 -17.04 7.46
N LYS A 108 -4.59 -17.33 7.47
CA LYS A 108 -5.16 -18.64 7.11
C LYS A 108 -6.16 -18.48 5.97
N GLY A 109 -6.00 -19.26 4.89
CA GLY A 109 -6.88 -19.27 3.71
C GLY A 109 -6.09 -19.26 2.41
N THR A 110 -6.71 -19.55 1.26
CA THR A 110 -6.06 -19.60 -0.08
C THR A 110 -6.19 -18.31 -0.89
N THR A 111 -7.02 -17.37 -0.42
CA THR A 111 -7.47 -16.21 -1.22
C THR A 111 -6.80 -14.89 -0.80
N SER A 112 -6.03 -14.89 0.28
CA SER A 112 -5.32 -13.67 0.74
C SER A 112 -3.98 -13.52 0.03
N ALA A 113 -3.56 -12.28 -0.26
CA ALA A 113 -2.21 -12.00 -0.73
C ALA A 113 -1.17 -12.42 0.33
N GLY A 114 -0.05 -13.01 -0.11
CA GLY A 114 1.01 -13.52 0.77
C GLY A 114 0.68 -14.83 1.50
N VAL A 115 -0.16 -15.69 0.92
CA VAL A 115 -0.53 -16.99 1.53
C VAL A 115 0.51 -18.10 1.28
N GLN A 116 1.48 -17.86 0.41
CA GLN A 116 2.54 -18.83 0.18
C GLN A 116 3.32 -19.09 1.47
N ARG A 117 3.64 -20.36 1.76
CA ARG A 117 4.35 -20.76 2.99
C ARG A 117 5.74 -20.12 3.01
N GLN A 118 5.96 -19.20 3.94
CA GLN A 118 7.29 -18.66 4.22
C GLN A 118 7.78 -19.18 5.58
N TYR A 119 9.06 -18.98 5.87
CA TYR A 119 9.65 -19.39 7.16
C TYR A 119 9.46 -18.24 8.15
N SER A 120 8.76 -18.48 9.26
CA SER A 120 8.58 -17.49 10.33
C SER A 120 9.49 -17.80 11.50
N GLY A 121 10.41 -16.87 11.81
CA GLY A 121 11.28 -16.96 12.99
C GLY A 121 10.50 -16.94 14.30
N THR A 122 9.34 -16.28 14.35
CA THR A 122 8.47 -16.20 15.53
C THR A 122 7.70 -17.50 15.79
N ALA A 123 7.42 -18.30 14.75
CA ALA A 123 6.64 -19.54 14.86
C ALA A 123 7.49 -20.82 14.79
N GLY A 124 8.79 -20.72 14.51
CA GLY A 124 9.70 -21.87 14.40
C GLY A 124 9.34 -22.88 13.31
N ALA A 125 8.45 -22.51 12.37
CA ALA A 125 7.89 -23.42 11.37
C ALA A 125 7.57 -22.70 10.05
N ARG A 126 7.39 -23.48 8.97
CA ARG A 126 6.89 -22.99 7.68
C ARG A 126 5.39 -22.71 7.78
N ILE A 127 5.02 -21.44 7.73
CA ILE A 127 3.63 -20.97 7.84
C ILE A 127 3.35 -19.88 6.81
N SER A 128 2.10 -19.71 6.44
CA SER A 128 1.66 -18.60 5.58
C SER A 128 1.74 -17.29 6.37
N ILE A 129 2.72 -16.46 6.02
CA ILE A 129 2.89 -15.11 6.53
C ILE A 129 2.85 -14.15 5.35
N SER A 130 2.26 -12.98 5.57
CA SER A 130 2.29 -11.89 4.61
C SER A 130 3.10 -10.77 5.22
N ALA A 131 4.21 -10.43 4.55
CA ALA A 131 4.89 -9.16 4.67
C ALA A 131 3.91 -8.00 4.46
N ARG A 132 4.12 -6.96 5.23
CA ARG A 132 3.46 -5.66 5.08
C ARG A 132 4.52 -4.61 4.85
#